data_AF-A0A2D5R4F8-F1
#
_entry.id   AF-A0A2D5R4F8-F1
#
_cell.length_a   1.000
_cell.length_b   1.000
_cell.length_c   1.000
_cell.angle_alpha   90.00
_cell.angle_beta   90.00
_cell.angle_gamma   90.00
#
_symmetry.space_group_name_H-M   'P 1'
#
loop_
_entity.id
_entity.type
_entity.pdbx_description
1 polymer ?
#
loop_
_entity_poly.entity_id
_entity_poly.type
_entity_poly.pdbx_seq_one_letter_code
_entity_poly.pdbx_strand_id
1 'polypeptide(L)'
;MPTKKKKDEDKKNEDLSSIEPNWKPRSVWDTLKEISVNEHTEKKNGLTYLSWSWAWGVLKDYYPNATFEKVIQPSGLPYIKDDQGYTYVQVTVTAGNDIVTELFPVTNYANKPIQNPNSFDVNTAHQRCLAKAIAYLGLGHYIYAGEDMPQDSPSEAVSGPVSAPATKQAPSKGFPTISGPDGVPVKNTGWSMVSESFSGLLTLVETTEHLTNFWKANQKTLDQLKDASPKLYEETIASFSKRKTELKGAAA
;
A
#
# COMPACT_ATOMS: atom_id res chain seq x y z
N MET A 1 54.92 2.18 -39.51
CA MET A 1 54.38 1.60 -38.26
C MET A 1 53.41 2.60 -37.66
N PRO A 2 52.08 2.35 -37.66
CA PRO A 2 51.17 3.20 -36.92
C PRO A 2 51.30 2.89 -35.42
N THR A 3 51.42 3.94 -34.63
CA THR A 3 51.70 3.92 -33.18
C THR A 3 50.52 3.37 -32.38
N LYS A 4 50.84 2.69 -31.27
CA LYS A 4 49.91 2.04 -30.31
C LYS A 4 48.67 2.86 -29.94
N LYS A 5 48.71 4.19 -29.99
CA LYS A 5 47.57 5.08 -29.70
C LYS A 5 46.35 4.87 -30.59
N LYS A 6 46.53 4.43 -31.85
CA LYS A 6 45.40 4.24 -32.78
C LYS A 6 44.66 2.92 -32.56
N LYS A 7 45.23 1.98 -31.81
CA LYS A 7 44.62 0.66 -31.54
C LYS A 7 43.77 0.65 -30.28
N ASP A 8 43.92 1.65 -29.41
CA ASP A 8 43.16 1.79 -28.18
C ASP A 8 41.93 2.72 -28.34
N GLU A 9 41.91 3.58 -29.37
CA GLU A 9 40.74 4.41 -29.71
C GLU A 9 39.66 3.63 -30.49
N ASP A 10 40.04 2.60 -31.26
CA ASP A 10 39.09 1.78 -32.04
C ASP A 10 38.33 0.73 -31.19
N LYS A 11 38.58 0.64 -29.88
CA LYS A 11 37.84 -0.25 -28.95
C LYS A 11 36.74 0.45 -28.14
N LYS A 12 36.46 1.72 -28.40
CA LYS A 12 35.34 2.45 -27.76
C LYS A 12 34.41 3.02 -28.81
N ASN A 13 33.84 2.13 -29.61
CA ASN A 13 32.61 2.43 -30.33
C ASN A 13 31.85 1.11 -30.50
N GLU A 14 31.53 0.48 -29.37
CA GLU A 14 30.45 -0.51 -29.38
C GLU A 14 29.17 0.26 -29.69
N ASP A 15 28.55 -0.12 -30.80
CA ASP A 15 27.30 0.44 -31.29
C ASP A 15 26.21 0.21 -30.24
N LEU A 16 25.99 1.22 -29.39
CA LEU A 16 24.96 1.25 -28.35
C LEU A 16 23.54 1.09 -28.92
N SER A 17 23.34 1.22 -30.25
CA SER A 17 22.06 0.96 -30.89
C SER A 17 21.73 -0.53 -31.01
N SER A 18 22.70 -1.42 -30.75
CA SER A 18 22.54 -2.89 -30.73
C SER A 18 22.21 -3.45 -29.34
N ILE A 19 22.26 -2.63 -28.29
CA ILE A 19 21.89 -3.03 -26.93
C ILE A 19 20.40 -2.75 -26.79
N GLU A 20 19.55 -3.67 -27.23
CA GLU A 20 18.14 -3.59 -26.86
C GLU A 20 18.03 -3.71 -25.34
N PRO A 21 17.44 -2.72 -24.63
CA PRO A 21 17.22 -2.84 -23.21
C PRO A 21 16.32 -4.06 -22.97
N ASN A 22 16.83 -5.08 -22.28
CA ASN A 22 16.03 -6.20 -21.77
C ASN A 22 15.16 -5.74 -20.58
N TRP A 23 14.45 -4.61 -20.75
CA TRP A 23 13.49 -4.12 -19.79
C TRP A 23 12.14 -4.74 -20.11
N LYS A 24 11.83 -5.86 -19.47
CA LYS A 24 10.46 -6.34 -19.42
C LYS A 24 9.71 -5.52 -18.36
N PRO A 25 8.65 -4.77 -18.71
CA PRO A 25 7.84 -4.08 -17.70
C PRO A 25 7.28 -5.11 -16.70
N ARG A 26 7.41 -4.81 -15.40
CA ARG A 26 6.89 -5.69 -14.34
C ARG A 26 5.37 -5.77 -14.41
N SER A 27 4.83 -6.96 -14.17
CA SER A 27 3.39 -7.17 -14.02
C SER A 27 2.87 -6.56 -12.71
N VAL A 28 1.54 -6.46 -12.57
CA VAL A 28 0.92 -6.07 -11.29
C VAL A 28 1.30 -7.05 -10.19
N TRP A 29 1.18 -8.35 -10.49
CA TRP A 29 1.59 -9.41 -9.60
C TRP A 29 3.03 -9.31 -9.13
N ASP A 30 3.98 -9.17 -10.06
CA ASP A 30 5.41 -9.11 -9.73
C ASP A 30 5.76 -7.86 -8.90
N THR A 31 5.00 -6.78 -9.07
CA THR A 31 5.17 -5.55 -8.30
C THR A 31 4.61 -5.70 -6.89
N LEU A 32 3.41 -6.24 -6.74
CA LEU A 32 2.70 -6.26 -5.47
C LEU A 32 3.10 -7.43 -4.56
N LYS A 33 3.50 -8.58 -5.11
CA LYS A 33 3.88 -9.77 -4.32
C LYS A 33 5.09 -9.56 -3.41
N GLU A 34 5.94 -8.58 -3.74
CA GLU A 34 7.14 -8.25 -2.99
C GLU A 34 6.86 -7.37 -1.75
N ILE A 35 5.66 -6.80 -1.67
CA ILE A 35 5.28 -5.89 -0.59
C ILE A 35 4.87 -6.71 0.64
N SER A 36 5.60 -6.52 1.74
CA SER A 36 5.25 -7.08 3.03
C SER A 36 3.98 -6.42 3.58
N VAL A 37 3.05 -7.24 4.05
CA VAL A 37 1.80 -6.77 4.66
C VAL A 37 1.71 -7.04 6.16
N ASN A 38 2.73 -7.67 6.76
CA ASN A 38 2.66 -8.25 8.10
C ASN A 38 2.25 -7.26 9.20
N GLU A 39 2.69 -6.01 9.11
CA GLU A 39 2.37 -4.93 10.07
C GLU A 39 0.93 -4.39 9.92
N HIS A 40 0.22 -4.80 8.87
CA HIS A 40 -1.13 -4.38 8.53
C HIS A 40 -2.13 -5.54 8.55
N THR A 41 -1.74 -6.64 9.21
CA THR A 41 -2.59 -7.79 9.43
C THR A 41 -3.12 -7.88 10.85
N GLU A 42 -4.31 -8.43 11.00
CA GLU A 42 -4.91 -8.82 12.27
C GLU A 42 -5.20 -10.31 12.27
N LYS A 43 -4.99 -10.99 13.40
CA LYS A 43 -5.37 -12.41 13.57
C LYS A 43 -6.64 -12.52 14.37
N LYS A 44 -7.64 -13.24 13.84
CA LYS A 44 -8.90 -13.50 14.54
C LYS A 44 -9.50 -14.85 14.12
N ASN A 45 -9.85 -15.67 15.12
CA ASN A 45 -10.42 -17.00 14.92
C ASN A 45 -9.57 -17.90 14.00
N GLY A 46 -8.25 -17.90 14.19
CA GLY A 46 -7.32 -18.70 13.39
C GLY A 46 -7.04 -18.15 11.98
N LEU A 47 -7.74 -17.12 11.53
CA LEU A 47 -7.50 -16.49 10.22
C LEU A 47 -6.69 -15.20 10.37
N THR A 48 -5.95 -14.86 9.31
CA THR A 48 -5.19 -13.61 9.18
C THR A 48 -5.91 -12.70 8.19
N TYR A 49 -6.18 -11.46 8.59
CA TYR A 49 -6.90 -10.47 7.79
C TYR A 49 -5.99 -9.30 7.46
N LEU A 50 -5.99 -8.90 6.20
CA LEU A 50 -5.38 -7.65 5.76
C LEU A 50 -6.37 -6.49 5.91
N SER A 51 -5.92 -5.35 6.42
CA SER A 51 -6.70 -4.11 6.42
C SER A 51 -7.04 -3.69 4.98
N TRP A 52 -8.33 -3.71 4.63
CA TRP A 52 -8.81 -3.37 3.28
C TRP A 52 -8.44 -1.93 2.87
N SER A 53 -8.48 -0.99 3.80
CA SER A 53 -8.20 0.42 3.52
C SER A 53 -6.72 0.65 3.27
N TRP A 54 -5.87 -0.06 4.00
CA TRP A 54 -4.43 -0.04 3.77
C TRP A 54 -4.07 -0.73 2.45
N ALA A 55 -4.65 -1.91 2.18
CA ALA A 55 -4.44 -2.62 0.91
C ALA A 55 -4.82 -1.77 -0.30
N TRP A 56 -5.94 -1.06 -0.22
CA TRP A 56 -6.37 -0.12 -1.24
C TRP A 56 -5.40 1.06 -1.41
N GLY A 57 -4.93 1.64 -0.30
CA GLY A 57 -3.93 2.71 -0.32
C GLY A 57 -2.65 2.28 -1.03
N VAL A 58 -2.08 1.13 -0.63
CA VAL A 58 -0.89 0.57 -1.27
C VAL A 58 -1.12 0.28 -2.75
N LEU A 59 -2.27 -0.29 -3.11
CA LEU A 59 -2.59 -0.50 -4.52
C LEU A 59 -2.57 0.82 -5.30
N LYS A 60 -3.11 1.91 -4.74
CA LYS A 60 -3.13 3.24 -5.38
C LYS A 60 -1.77 3.91 -5.43
N ASP A 61 -0.88 3.63 -4.48
CA ASP A 61 0.50 4.16 -4.49
C ASP A 61 1.29 3.61 -5.69
N TYR A 62 1.09 2.34 -6.04
CA TYR A 62 1.76 1.71 -7.20
C TYR A 62 0.96 1.82 -8.50
N TYR A 63 -0.37 1.82 -8.41
CA TYR A 63 -1.29 1.92 -9.53
C TYR A 63 -2.30 3.05 -9.29
N PRO A 64 -1.92 4.33 -9.50
CA PRO A 64 -2.79 5.48 -9.23
C PRO A 64 -4.11 5.49 -10.02
N ASN A 65 -4.17 4.78 -11.14
CA ASN A 65 -5.38 4.62 -11.95
C ASN A 65 -6.23 3.40 -11.54
N ALA A 66 -5.84 2.67 -10.48
CA ALA A 66 -6.62 1.56 -10.00
C ALA A 66 -8.04 2.00 -9.59
N THR A 67 -9.00 1.13 -9.89
CA THR A 67 -10.43 1.30 -9.59
C THR A 67 -10.98 0.01 -9.00
N PHE A 68 -12.09 0.11 -8.28
CA PHE A 68 -12.88 -1.06 -7.92
C PHE A 68 -14.37 -0.77 -8.05
N GLU A 69 -15.15 -1.83 -8.27
CA GLU A 69 -16.60 -1.81 -8.31
C GLU A 69 -17.15 -2.83 -7.34
N LYS A 70 -18.15 -2.42 -6.53
CA LYS A 70 -19.01 -3.33 -5.79
C LYS A 70 -20.19 -3.68 -6.70
N VAL A 71 -20.24 -4.90 -7.19
CA VAL A 71 -21.17 -5.27 -8.27
C VAL A 71 -22.61 -5.24 -7.76
N ILE A 72 -23.42 -4.41 -8.41
CA ILE A 72 -24.87 -4.39 -8.21
C ILE A 72 -25.49 -5.43 -9.14
N GLN A 73 -26.26 -6.35 -8.56
CA GLN A 73 -26.87 -7.44 -9.30
C GLN A 73 -28.06 -6.94 -10.15
N PRO A 74 -28.52 -7.69 -11.16
CA PRO A 74 -29.72 -7.37 -11.93
C PRO A 74 -30.98 -7.17 -11.05
N SER A 75 -30.99 -7.74 -9.85
CA SER A 75 -32.04 -7.52 -8.84
C SER A 75 -32.03 -6.12 -8.21
N GLY A 76 -31.02 -5.29 -8.50
CA GLY A 76 -30.79 -4.00 -7.85
C GLY A 76 -30.12 -4.08 -6.48
N LEU A 77 -29.80 -5.30 -6.01
CA LEU A 77 -29.18 -5.52 -4.71
C LEU A 77 -27.65 -5.64 -4.82
N PRO A 78 -26.89 -5.20 -3.81
CA PRO A 78 -25.42 -5.30 -3.80
C PRO A 78 -24.93 -6.71 -3.38
N TYR A 79 -25.74 -7.75 -3.60
CA TYR A 79 -25.42 -9.14 -3.27
C TYR A 79 -26.26 -10.10 -4.12
N ILE A 80 -25.73 -11.31 -4.31
CA ILE A 80 -26.41 -12.48 -4.84
C ILE A 80 -27.02 -13.24 -3.66
N LYS A 81 -28.23 -13.78 -3.82
CA LYS A 81 -28.89 -14.64 -2.83
C LYS A 81 -29.15 -16.01 -3.46
N ASP A 82 -28.75 -17.08 -2.79
CA ASP A 82 -29.06 -18.45 -3.23
C ASP A 82 -30.46 -18.89 -2.79
N ASP A 83 -30.86 -20.10 -3.18
CA ASP A 83 -32.16 -20.70 -2.84
C ASP A 83 -32.31 -20.98 -1.34
N GLN A 84 -31.20 -21.25 -0.66
CA GLN A 84 -31.15 -21.44 0.80
C GLN A 84 -31.14 -20.11 1.57
N GLY A 85 -31.04 -18.98 0.87
CA GLY A 85 -31.06 -17.64 1.46
C GLY A 85 -29.72 -17.15 2.02
N TYR A 86 -28.62 -17.85 1.75
CA TYR A 86 -27.27 -17.31 1.92
C TYR A 86 -26.98 -16.25 0.87
N THR A 87 -26.03 -15.37 1.19
CA THR A 87 -25.72 -14.22 0.35
C THR A 87 -24.24 -14.10 0.07
N TYR A 88 -23.93 -13.57 -1.11
CA TYR A 88 -22.59 -13.43 -1.64
C TYR A 88 -22.42 -12.04 -2.24
N VAL A 89 -21.28 -11.42 -2.01
CA VAL A 89 -20.93 -10.13 -2.59
C VAL A 89 -19.86 -10.32 -3.65
N GLN A 90 -19.80 -9.42 -4.63
CA GLN A 90 -18.81 -9.45 -5.67
C GLN A 90 -18.12 -8.10 -5.80
N VAL A 91 -16.80 -8.13 -5.92
CA VAL A 91 -15.97 -6.94 -6.16
C VAL A 91 -15.07 -7.20 -7.35
N THR A 92 -15.02 -6.23 -8.27
CA THR A 92 -14.07 -6.22 -9.39
C THR A 92 -13.04 -5.13 -9.16
N VAL A 93 -11.76 -5.47 -9.20
CA VAL A 93 -10.62 -4.54 -9.07
C VAL A 93 -9.88 -4.50 -10.40
N THR A 94 -9.58 -3.29 -10.86
CA THR A 94 -8.73 -3.06 -12.04
C THR A 94 -7.46 -2.33 -11.58
N ALA A 95 -6.29 -2.85 -11.96
CA ALA A 95 -5.00 -2.22 -11.71
C ALA A 95 -4.04 -2.51 -12.88
N GLY A 96 -3.37 -1.48 -13.41
CA GLY A 96 -2.59 -1.66 -14.64
C GLY A 96 -3.46 -2.21 -15.78
N ASN A 97 -3.05 -3.36 -16.33
CA ASN A 97 -3.81 -4.09 -17.35
C ASN A 97 -4.60 -5.29 -16.77
N ASP A 98 -4.53 -5.50 -15.46
CA ASP A 98 -5.11 -6.67 -14.81
C ASP A 98 -6.49 -6.31 -14.24
N ILE A 99 -7.43 -7.23 -14.44
CA ILE A 99 -8.79 -7.16 -13.91
C ILE A 99 -9.04 -8.44 -13.12
N VAL A 100 -9.39 -8.29 -11.85
CA VAL A 100 -9.70 -9.40 -10.95
C VAL A 100 -11.10 -9.21 -10.40
N THR A 101 -11.93 -10.24 -10.49
CA THR A 101 -13.23 -10.29 -9.82
C THR A 101 -13.21 -11.38 -8.76
N GLU A 102 -13.61 -11.04 -7.53
CA GLU A 102 -13.79 -11.99 -6.44
C GLU A 102 -15.26 -12.09 -6.04
N LEU A 103 -15.70 -13.31 -5.71
CA LEU A 103 -17.00 -13.60 -5.11
C LEU A 103 -16.80 -14.06 -3.67
N PHE A 104 -17.40 -13.36 -2.70
CA PHE A 104 -17.17 -13.59 -1.28
C PHE A 104 -18.46 -13.84 -0.50
N PRO A 105 -18.53 -14.87 0.36
CA PRO A 105 -19.72 -15.13 1.16
C PRO A 105 -19.89 -14.08 2.26
N VAL A 106 -21.14 -13.67 2.51
CA VAL A 106 -21.47 -12.85 3.68
C VAL A 106 -21.44 -13.74 4.91
N THR A 107 -20.56 -13.41 5.85
CA THR A 107 -20.27 -14.21 7.04
C THR A 107 -20.39 -13.38 8.32
N ASN A 108 -20.69 -14.05 9.43
CA ASN A 108 -20.66 -13.43 10.75
C ASN A 108 -19.23 -13.34 11.33
N TYR A 109 -19.10 -12.84 12.56
CA TYR A 109 -17.81 -12.73 13.27
C TYR A 109 -17.11 -14.07 13.52
N ALA A 110 -17.80 -15.20 13.43
CA ALA A 110 -17.25 -16.55 13.53
C ALA A 110 -16.91 -17.16 12.16
N ASN A 111 -16.92 -16.35 11.09
CA ASN A 111 -16.70 -16.76 9.70
C ASN A 111 -17.66 -17.85 9.23
N LYS A 112 -18.88 -17.88 9.77
CA LYS A 112 -19.95 -18.75 9.28
C LYS A 112 -20.83 -17.97 8.31
N PRO A 113 -21.17 -18.53 7.14
CA PRO A 113 -22.16 -17.93 6.24
C PRO A 113 -23.46 -17.68 6.97
N ILE A 114 -24.13 -16.56 6.66
CA ILE A 114 -25.40 -16.19 7.28
C ILE A 114 -26.50 -16.01 6.26
N GLN A 115 -27.72 -16.34 6.67
CA GLN A 115 -28.94 -16.05 5.92
C GLN A 115 -29.48 -14.68 6.33
N ASN A 116 -30.12 -13.98 5.39
CA ASN A 116 -30.76 -12.67 5.62
C ASN A 116 -29.86 -11.64 6.34
N PRO A 117 -28.68 -11.32 5.79
CA PRO A 117 -27.76 -10.36 6.39
C PRO A 117 -28.37 -8.95 6.46
N ASN A 118 -27.92 -8.16 7.43
CA ASN A 118 -28.20 -6.72 7.44
C ASN A 118 -27.20 -5.96 6.54
N SER A 119 -27.39 -4.64 6.40
CA SER A 119 -26.54 -3.80 5.55
C SER A 119 -25.08 -3.72 6.00
N PHE A 120 -24.79 -3.81 7.30
CA PHE A 120 -23.42 -3.81 7.83
C PHE A 120 -22.71 -5.14 7.57
N ASP A 121 -23.42 -6.26 7.61
CA ASP A 121 -22.85 -7.57 7.24
C ASP A 121 -22.43 -7.56 5.77
N VAL A 122 -23.30 -7.07 4.88
CA VAL A 122 -23.03 -6.93 3.45
C VAL A 122 -21.86 -5.97 3.19
N ASN A 123 -21.83 -4.81 3.85
CA ASN A 123 -20.71 -3.87 3.71
C ASN A 123 -19.39 -4.49 4.18
N THR A 124 -19.39 -5.19 5.32
CA THR A 124 -18.20 -5.85 5.86
C THR A 124 -17.69 -6.92 4.90
N ALA A 125 -18.59 -7.71 4.33
CA ALA A 125 -18.26 -8.71 3.31
C ALA A 125 -17.64 -8.04 2.07
N HIS A 126 -18.19 -6.91 1.59
CA HIS A 126 -17.62 -6.16 0.46
C HIS A 126 -16.19 -5.67 0.74
N GLN A 127 -15.90 -5.19 1.95
CA GLN A 127 -14.55 -4.75 2.30
C GLN A 127 -13.56 -5.93 2.38
N ARG A 128 -13.99 -7.08 2.91
CA ARG A 128 -13.20 -8.32 2.90
C ARG A 128 -12.95 -8.83 1.48
N CYS A 129 -14.00 -8.80 0.65
CA CYS A 129 -13.94 -9.15 -0.77
C CYS A 129 -12.95 -8.27 -1.54
N LEU A 130 -12.97 -6.95 -1.29
CA LEU A 130 -12.00 -6.02 -1.86
C LEU A 130 -10.56 -6.38 -1.46
N ALA A 131 -10.28 -6.60 -0.17
CA ALA A 131 -8.93 -6.98 0.27
C ALA A 131 -8.44 -8.27 -0.41
N LYS A 132 -9.33 -9.26 -0.57
CA LYS A 132 -9.01 -10.55 -1.21
C LYS A 132 -8.81 -10.42 -2.73
N ALA A 133 -9.62 -9.61 -3.41
CA ALA A 133 -9.42 -9.29 -4.82
C ALA A 133 -8.07 -8.58 -5.06
N ILE A 134 -7.68 -7.65 -4.17
CA ILE A 134 -6.36 -7.01 -4.21
C ILE A 134 -5.24 -8.03 -3.97
N ALA A 135 -5.47 -9.02 -3.11
CA ALA A 135 -4.49 -10.08 -2.87
C ALA A 135 -4.26 -10.99 -4.08
N TYR A 136 -5.29 -11.23 -4.91
CA TYR A 136 -5.12 -11.92 -6.19
C TYR A 136 -4.33 -11.10 -7.23
N LEU A 137 -4.20 -9.79 -7.05
CA LEU A 137 -3.24 -8.97 -7.80
C LEU A 137 -1.81 -9.07 -7.24
N GLY A 138 -1.59 -9.82 -6.16
CA GLY A 138 -0.28 -10.15 -5.57
C GLY A 138 -0.08 -9.65 -4.15
N LEU A 139 -0.74 -8.58 -3.74
CA LEU A 139 -0.47 -7.91 -2.46
C LEU A 139 -0.87 -8.79 -1.26
N GLY A 140 0.10 -9.25 -0.49
CA GLY A 140 -0.17 -10.03 0.72
C GLY A 140 -0.83 -11.39 0.48
N HIS A 141 -0.83 -11.91 -0.76
CA HIS A 141 -1.45 -13.20 -1.10
C HIS A 141 -1.04 -14.34 -0.15
N TYR A 142 0.22 -14.33 0.31
CA TYR A 142 0.78 -15.36 1.18
C TYR A 142 0.09 -15.49 2.54
N ILE A 143 -0.63 -14.47 3.03
CA ILE A 143 -1.29 -14.55 4.35
C ILE A 143 -2.54 -15.45 4.32
N TYR A 144 -3.07 -15.73 3.13
CA TYR A 144 -4.24 -16.57 2.91
C TYR A 144 -3.87 -18.03 2.62
N ALA A 145 -2.57 -18.35 2.53
CA ALA A 145 -2.12 -19.73 2.36
C ALA A 145 -2.53 -20.58 3.58
N GLY A 146 -3.13 -21.75 3.34
CA GLY A 146 -3.57 -22.66 4.39
C GLY A 146 -5.00 -22.48 4.87
N GLU A 147 -5.73 -21.44 4.40
CA GLU A 147 -7.19 -21.36 4.61
C GLU A 147 -7.95 -22.50 3.89
N ASP A 148 -7.35 -23.06 2.84
CA ASP A 148 -7.84 -24.17 2.03
C ASP A 148 -7.58 -25.56 2.65
N MET A 149 -6.71 -25.63 3.65
CA MET A 149 -6.36 -26.89 4.32
C MET A 149 -7.34 -27.21 5.45
N PRO A 150 -7.67 -28.49 5.70
CA PRO A 150 -8.48 -28.90 6.85
C PRO A 150 -7.89 -28.35 8.15
N GLN A 151 -8.68 -27.57 8.89
CA GLN A 151 -8.30 -27.04 10.19
C GLN A 151 -8.57 -28.11 11.24
N ASP A 152 -7.56 -28.91 11.58
CA ASP A 152 -7.64 -29.75 12.78
C ASP A 152 -7.77 -28.83 14.02
N SER A 153 -8.67 -29.18 14.94
CA SER A 153 -8.97 -28.47 16.20
C SER A 153 -7.72 -27.99 16.99
N PRO A 154 -7.86 -26.96 17.84
CA PRO A 154 -6.94 -25.83 17.95
C PRO A 154 -5.49 -26.28 18.19
N SER A 155 -4.71 -26.27 17.11
CA SER A 155 -3.27 -26.49 17.16
C SER A 155 -2.55 -25.23 16.70
N GLU A 156 -1.45 -24.96 17.39
CA GLU A 156 -0.57 -23.83 17.22
C GLU A 156 -0.16 -23.64 15.75
N ALA A 157 -0.07 -22.36 15.37
CA ALA A 157 0.40 -21.92 14.08
C ALA A 157 1.64 -22.72 13.63
N VAL A 158 1.49 -23.41 12.50
CA VAL A 158 2.62 -24.04 11.81
C VAL A 158 3.67 -22.97 11.54
N SER A 159 4.77 -23.13 12.27
CA SER A 159 5.96 -22.32 12.23
C SER A 159 6.98 -23.02 11.34
N GLY A 160 7.47 -22.32 10.31
CA GLY A 160 8.67 -22.69 9.57
C GLY A 160 8.88 -21.85 8.30
N PRO A 161 10.10 -21.37 8.03
CA PRO A 161 11.07 -20.78 8.93
C PRO A 161 11.17 -19.27 8.64
N VAL A 162 10.78 -18.42 9.58
CA VAL A 162 11.38 -17.09 9.69
C VAL A 162 11.74 -16.91 11.15
N SER A 163 13.04 -16.97 11.41
CA SER A 163 13.65 -16.73 12.71
C SER A 163 13.16 -15.40 13.29
N ALA A 164 12.54 -15.51 14.47
CA ALA A 164 12.03 -14.43 15.31
C ALA A 164 13.19 -13.66 16.02
N PRO A 165 12.93 -12.62 16.84
CA PRO A 165 12.07 -12.71 18.03
C PRO A 165 11.00 -11.61 18.17
N ALA A 166 9.93 -12.00 18.85
CA ALA A 166 8.87 -11.13 19.34
C ALA A 166 9.33 -10.26 20.52
N THR A 167 8.82 -9.02 20.59
CA THR A 167 8.74 -8.25 21.83
C THR A 167 7.33 -7.65 21.98
N LYS A 168 6.89 -7.58 23.24
CA LYS A 168 5.55 -7.20 23.72
C LYS A 168 5.18 -5.74 23.39
N GLN A 169 3.86 -5.51 23.32
CA GLN A 169 3.07 -4.32 22.93
C GLN A 169 3.44 -2.96 23.58
N ALA A 170 3.29 -1.85 22.82
CA ALA A 170 2.48 -0.62 23.08
C ALA A 170 2.68 0.45 21.95
N PRO A 171 1.90 1.55 21.88
CA PRO A 171 1.09 1.95 20.72
C PRO A 171 1.83 2.52 19.49
N SER A 172 1.23 2.29 18.32
CA SER A 172 1.66 2.64 16.96
C SER A 172 1.99 4.13 16.73
N LYS A 173 3.26 4.44 16.46
CA LYS A 173 3.72 5.70 15.85
C LYS A 173 4.92 5.43 14.92
N GLY A 174 4.75 5.56 13.60
CA GLY A 174 5.85 5.68 12.63
C GLY A 174 5.52 5.13 11.25
N PHE A 175 5.83 5.90 10.19
CA PHE A 175 5.72 5.48 8.79
C PHE A 175 6.82 4.44 8.43
N PRO A 176 6.55 3.45 7.56
CA PRO A 176 7.57 2.49 7.14
C PRO A 176 8.60 3.11 6.17
N THR A 177 9.85 2.66 6.30
CA THR A 177 11.00 3.04 5.47
C THR A 177 10.97 2.27 4.14
N ILE A 178 11.07 2.97 3.00
CA ILE A 178 11.05 2.39 1.65
C ILE A 178 12.48 2.07 1.19
N SER A 179 12.75 0.84 0.70
CA SER A 179 14.03 0.42 0.11
C SER A 179 14.05 0.68 -1.41
N GLY A 180 15.19 1.16 -1.94
CA GLY A 180 15.41 1.41 -3.38
C GLY A 180 15.97 0.21 -4.16
N PRO A 181 16.10 0.31 -5.50
CA PRO A 181 16.20 -0.84 -6.42
C PRO A 181 17.56 -1.56 -6.50
N ASP A 182 18.64 -1.04 -5.90
CA ASP A 182 20.00 -1.50 -6.24
C ASP A 182 20.75 -2.22 -5.10
N GLY A 183 20.05 -2.68 -4.06
CA GLY A 183 20.69 -3.44 -2.97
C GLY A 183 21.75 -2.65 -2.17
N VAL A 184 21.87 -1.34 -2.37
CA VAL A 184 22.69 -0.46 -1.53
C VAL A 184 21.86 -0.06 -0.30
N PRO A 185 22.39 -0.13 0.93
CA PRO A 185 21.65 0.28 2.12
C PRO A 185 21.40 1.80 2.08
N VAL A 186 20.21 2.22 1.63
CA VAL A 186 19.82 3.62 1.67
C VAL A 186 19.19 3.93 3.03
N LYS A 187 19.98 4.51 3.93
CA LYS A 187 19.41 5.27 5.05
C LYS A 187 18.85 6.59 4.46
N ASN A 188 17.55 6.87 4.66
CA ASN A 188 16.83 8.15 4.44
C ASN A 188 15.83 8.36 3.28
N THR A 189 15.35 7.36 2.54
CA THR A 189 14.40 7.60 1.42
C THR A 189 12.93 7.83 1.79
N GLY A 190 12.44 7.36 2.94
CA GLY A 190 11.03 7.59 3.33
C GLY A 190 10.73 9.03 3.74
N TRP A 191 11.68 9.65 4.46
CA TRP A 191 11.47 10.99 5.03
C TRP A 191 11.61 12.12 4.01
N SER A 192 12.32 11.91 2.89
CA SER A 192 12.36 12.89 1.80
C SER A 192 11.00 13.03 1.13
N MET A 193 10.31 11.91 0.87
CA MET A 193 8.94 11.92 0.33
C MET A 193 7.95 12.60 1.28
N VAL A 194 8.11 12.40 2.59
CA VAL A 194 7.32 13.12 3.61
C VAL A 194 7.59 14.63 3.54
N SER A 195 8.86 15.06 3.49
CA SER A 195 9.27 16.47 3.36
C SER A 195 8.72 17.12 2.07
N GLU A 196 8.80 16.41 0.95
CA GLU A 196 8.26 16.83 -0.35
C GLU A 196 6.73 16.93 -0.32
N SER A 197 6.04 15.99 0.32
CA SER A 197 4.59 16.01 0.48
C SER A 197 4.13 17.20 1.33
N PHE A 198 4.82 17.51 2.42
CA PHE A 198 4.55 18.74 3.18
C PHE A 198 4.72 19.98 2.30
N SER A 199 5.80 20.05 1.54
CA SER A 199 6.08 21.18 0.65
C SER A 199 5.00 21.36 -0.42
N GLY A 200 4.53 20.27 -1.02
CA GLY A 200 3.44 20.29 -2.00
C GLY A 200 2.09 20.66 -1.39
N LEU A 201 1.71 20.07 -0.25
CA LEU A 201 0.43 20.37 0.40
C LEU A 201 0.37 21.82 0.92
N LEU A 202 1.50 22.39 1.33
CA LEU A 202 1.58 23.79 1.76
C LEU A 202 1.19 24.76 0.65
N THR A 203 1.35 24.42 -0.63
CA THR A 203 0.90 25.29 -1.74
C THR A 203 -0.62 25.38 -1.81
N LEU A 204 -1.34 24.38 -1.28
CA LEU A 204 -2.80 24.34 -1.23
C LEU A 204 -3.38 25.04 0.02
N VAL A 205 -2.53 25.48 0.95
CA VAL A 205 -2.98 26.16 2.17
C VAL A 205 -3.24 27.63 1.88
N GLU A 206 -4.49 28.06 1.94
CA GLU A 206 -4.92 29.41 1.52
C GLU A 206 -4.99 30.45 2.65
N THR A 207 -5.00 30.03 3.92
CA THR A 207 -5.14 30.94 5.08
C THR A 207 -4.15 30.63 6.19
N THR A 208 -3.83 31.63 7.01
CA THR A 208 -2.94 31.47 8.18
C THR A 208 -3.53 30.57 9.25
N GLU A 209 -4.86 30.50 9.34
CA GLU A 209 -5.59 29.57 10.21
C GLU A 209 -5.44 28.12 9.72
N HIS A 210 -5.64 27.86 8.42
CA HIS A 210 -5.42 26.53 7.83
C HIS A 210 -3.97 26.08 8.00
N LEU A 211 -3.00 26.98 7.84
CA LEU A 211 -1.58 26.68 8.05
C LEU A 211 -1.29 26.27 9.51
N THR A 212 -1.91 26.97 10.46
CA THR A 212 -1.76 26.69 11.90
C THR A 212 -2.38 25.35 12.28
N ASN A 213 -3.56 25.04 11.73
CA ASN A 213 -4.25 23.78 11.97
C ASN A 213 -3.50 22.61 11.31
N PHE A 214 -2.99 22.80 10.09
CA PHE A 214 -2.19 21.80 9.39
C PHE A 214 -0.90 21.47 10.14
N TRP A 215 -0.20 22.48 10.68
CA TRP A 215 0.95 22.29 11.57
C TRP A 215 0.60 21.47 12.81
N LYS A 216 -0.47 21.86 13.53
CA LYS A 216 -0.91 21.19 14.77
C LYS A 216 -1.29 19.73 14.53
N ALA A 217 -2.03 19.45 13.46
CA ALA A 217 -2.47 18.11 13.10
C ALA A 217 -1.29 17.17 12.79
N ASN A 218 -0.16 17.72 12.34
CA ASN A 218 1.00 16.95 11.88
C ASN A 218 2.21 17.01 12.83
N GLN A 219 2.08 17.57 14.05
CA GLN A 219 3.22 17.72 14.97
C GLN A 219 3.96 16.40 15.22
N LYS A 220 3.22 15.32 15.45
CA LYS A 220 3.80 13.99 15.68
C LYS A 220 4.68 13.53 14.51
N THR A 221 4.27 13.78 13.27
CA THR A 221 5.05 13.42 12.07
C THR A 221 6.26 14.33 11.92
N LEU A 222 6.13 15.62 12.24
CA LEU A 222 7.23 16.59 12.23
C LEU A 222 8.28 16.27 13.30
N ASP A 223 7.86 15.84 14.49
CA ASP A 223 8.77 15.38 15.56
C ASP A 223 9.54 14.13 15.12
N GLN A 224 8.85 13.17 14.51
CA GLN A 224 9.50 11.97 13.97
C GLN A 224 10.47 12.29 12.81
N LEU A 225 10.11 13.25 11.94
CA LEU A 225 10.99 13.74 10.88
C LEU A 225 12.24 14.42 11.45
N LYS A 226 12.08 15.22 12.53
CA LYS A 226 13.19 15.87 13.22
C LYS A 226 14.19 14.87 13.79
N ASP A 227 13.69 13.82 14.44
CA ASP A 227 14.53 12.79 15.05
C ASP A 227 15.22 11.91 13.98
N ALA A 228 14.52 11.62 12.88
CA ALA A 228 15.04 10.74 11.83
C ALA A 228 15.96 11.46 10.83
N SER A 229 15.69 12.72 10.50
CA SER A 229 16.49 13.52 9.56
C SER A 229 16.37 15.02 9.86
N PRO A 230 17.25 15.56 10.73
CA PRO A 230 17.24 16.99 11.10
C PRO A 230 17.31 17.93 9.90
N LYS A 231 18.07 17.56 8.86
CA LYS A 231 18.20 18.35 7.64
C LYS A 231 16.88 18.49 6.88
N LEU A 232 16.14 17.39 6.69
CA LEU A 232 14.84 17.41 6.00
C LEU A 232 13.77 18.11 6.84
N TYR A 233 13.86 17.99 8.16
CA TYR A 233 13.03 18.77 9.07
C TYR A 233 13.27 20.27 8.88
N GLU A 234 14.52 20.73 8.86
CA GLU A 234 14.85 22.15 8.61
C GLU A 234 14.29 22.66 7.27
N GLU A 235 14.41 21.87 6.20
CA GLU A 235 13.83 22.18 4.88
C GLU A 235 12.29 22.27 4.93
N THR A 236 11.64 21.36 5.66
CA THR A 236 10.19 21.39 5.88
C THR A 236 9.78 22.64 6.67
N ILE A 237 10.48 22.99 7.75
CA ILE A 237 10.19 24.20 8.55
C ILE A 237 10.39 25.48 7.73
N ALA A 238 11.42 25.52 6.87
CA ALA A 238 11.63 26.63 5.96
C ALA A 238 10.44 26.82 5.01
N SER A 239 9.86 25.72 4.51
CA SER A 239 8.66 25.76 3.66
C SER A 239 7.42 26.28 4.39
N PHE A 240 7.19 25.86 5.65
CA PHE A 240 6.12 26.43 6.49
C PHE A 240 6.31 27.93 6.73
N SER A 241 7.55 28.36 6.99
CA SER A 241 7.89 29.76 7.25
C SER A 241 7.72 30.63 6.00
N LYS A 242 8.13 30.10 4.84
CA LYS A 242 7.91 30.73 3.53
C LYS A 242 6.42 30.91 3.27
N ARG A 243 5.61 29.85 3.40
CA ARG A 243 4.17 29.91 3.16
C ARG A 243 3.46 30.87 4.12
N LYS A 244 3.86 30.90 5.39
CA LYS A 244 3.34 31.87 6.38
C LYS A 244 3.61 33.31 5.98
N THR A 245 4.76 33.59 5.37
CA THR A 245 5.14 34.93 4.91
C THR A 245 4.32 35.33 3.69
N GLU A 246 4.16 34.44 2.72
CA GLU A 246 3.31 34.64 1.54
C GLU A 246 1.86 34.96 1.93
N LEU A 247 1.28 34.18 2.84
CA LEU A 247 -0.10 34.37 3.30
C LEU A 247 -0.32 35.67 4.08
N LYS A 248 0.70 36.14 4.80
CA LYS A 248 0.65 37.44 5.49
C LYS A 248 0.85 38.62 4.54
N GLY A 249 1.69 38.46 3.52
CA GLY A 249 1.91 39.47 2.48
C GLY A 249 0.71 39.64 1.54
N ALA A 250 -0.07 38.59 1.32
CA ALA A 250 -1.32 38.64 0.54
C ALA A 250 -2.52 39.24 1.31
N ALA A 251 -2.40 39.38 2.64
CA ALA A 251 -3.43 39.94 3.50
C ALA A 251 -3.18 41.42 3.89
N ALA A 252 -2.12 42.03 3.37
CA ALA A 252 -1.75 43.43 3.53
C ALA A 252 -2.05 44.21 2.25
#